data_AF-A0A2V3WBH9-F1
#
_entry.id   AF-A0A2V3WBH9-F1
#
_cell.length_a   1.000
_cell.length_b   1.000
_cell.length_c   1.000
_cell.angle_alpha   90.00
_cell.angle_beta   90.00
_cell.angle_gamma   90.00
#
_symmetry.space_group_name_H-M   'P 1'
#
loop_
_entity.id
_entity.type
_entity.pdbx_description
1 polymer ?
#
loop_
_entity_poly.entity_id
_entity_poly.type
_entity_poly.pdbx_seq_one_letter_code
_entity_poly.pdbx_strand_id
1 'polypeptide(L)'
;MRKQVRSKSVIWVVVVLAMFLIGTSMLLYQEQQADEQAYQRLLNHFYMEVEKSLHITSLISENDTADDAYMDRLFINLEVSLNNMTTLLDFAEIAVDDTNFPNGDFAVIAAYTDVDDYGKEAYVVHLQEILMGVKSAMYSEEHNQEDPNLTTEAFNTIVKEATDQASAFFN
;
A
#
# COMPACT_ATOMS: atom_id res chain seq x y z
N MET A 1 -10.94 -46.23 -47.12
CA MET A 1 -11.71 -45.62 -46.02
C MET A 1 -10.89 -45.19 -44.77
N ARG A 2 -9.66 -45.67 -44.52
CA ARG A 2 -8.87 -45.29 -43.33
C ARG A 2 -8.43 -43.81 -43.25
N LYS A 3 -8.28 -43.09 -44.37
CA LYS A 3 -7.88 -41.65 -44.37
C LYS A 3 -8.96 -40.71 -43.82
N GLN A 4 -10.24 -41.06 -43.97
CA GLN A 4 -11.36 -40.17 -43.64
C GLN A 4 -11.74 -40.20 -42.15
N VAL A 5 -11.41 -41.28 -41.44
CA VAL A 5 -11.61 -41.41 -39.98
C VAL A 5 -10.52 -40.67 -39.22
N ARG A 6 -9.28 -40.69 -39.73
CA ARG A 6 -8.11 -40.03 -39.11
C ARG A 6 -8.21 -38.49 -39.15
N SER A 7 -8.88 -37.90 -40.15
CA SER A 7 -9.11 -36.45 -40.19
C SER A 7 -10.17 -36.00 -39.18
N LYS A 8 -11.25 -36.77 -39.01
CA LYS A 8 -12.30 -36.46 -38.03
C LYS A 8 -11.80 -36.51 -36.59
N SER A 9 -10.95 -37.48 -36.24
CA SER A 9 -10.35 -37.54 -34.90
C SER A 9 -9.39 -36.37 -34.63
N VAL A 10 -8.60 -35.97 -35.63
CA VAL A 10 -7.69 -34.81 -35.51
C VAL A 10 -8.48 -33.51 -35.34
N ILE A 11 -9.59 -33.34 -36.05
CA ILE A 11 -10.47 -32.18 -35.91
C ILE A 11 -11.00 -32.09 -34.47
N TRP A 12 -11.48 -33.20 -33.89
CA TRP A 12 -11.96 -33.20 -32.50
C TRP A 12 -10.86 -32.88 -31.49
N VAL A 13 -9.64 -33.39 -31.69
CA VAL A 13 -8.50 -33.06 -30.84
C VAL A 13 -8.16 -31.56 -30.91
N VAL A 14 -8.17 -30.97 -32.12
CA VAL A 14 -7.93 -29.53 -32.31
C VAL A 14 -9.01 -28.69 -31.64
N VAL A 15 -10.28 -29.10 -31.73
CA VAL A 15 -11.40 -28.42 -31.08
C VAL A 15 -11.28 -28.44 -29.55
N VAL A 16 -10.91 -29.59 -28.97
CA VAL A 16 -10.67 -29.70 -27.52
C VAL A 16 -9.49 -28.83 -27.08
N LEU A 17 -8.39 -28.84 -27.84
CA LEU A 17 -7.23 -27.98 -27.57
C LEU A 17 -7.58 -26.49 -27.63
N ALA A 18 -8.37 -26.07 -28.62
CA ALA A 18 -8.82 -24.68 -28.73
C ALA A 18 -9.70 -24.27 -27.54
N MET A 19 -10.63 -25.13 -27.12
CA MET A 19 -11.44 -24.88 -25.92
C MET A 19 -10.58 -24.77 -24.66
N PHE A 20 -9.55 -25.61 -24.52
CA PHE A 20 -8.65 -25.57 -23.36
C PHE A 20 -7.81 -24.28 -23.34
N LEU A 21 -7.31 -23.83 -24.49
CA LEU A 21 -6.58 -22.57 -24.63
C LEU A 21 -7.45 -21.36 -24.29
N ILE A 22 -8.70 -21.34 -24.77
CA ILE A 22 -9.65 -20.26 -24.44
C ILE A 22 -9.94 -20.25 -22.93
N GLY A 23 -10.18 -21.41 -22.34
CA GLY A 23 -10.46 -21.54 -20.90
C GLY A 23 -9.29 -21.07 -20.03
N THR A 24 -8.07 -21.52 -20.34
CA THR A 24 -6.86 -21.09 -19.63
C THR A 24 -6.56 -19.60 -19.82
N SER A 25 -6.78 -19.06 -21.02
CA SER A 25 -6.63 -17.62 -21.28
C SER A 25 -7.64 -16.78 -20.48
N MET A 26 -8.90 -17.24 -20.36
CA MET A 26 -9.91 -16.56 -19.55
C MET A 26 -9.56 -16.59 -18.06
N LEU A 27 -9.05 -17.72 -17.55
CA LEU A 27 -8.61 -17.83 -16.15
C LEU A 27 -7.46 -16.88 -15.85
N LEU A 28 -6.42 -16.86 -16.70
CA LEU A 28 -5.28 -15.95 -16.56
C LEU A 28 -5.71 -14.47 -16.60
N TYR A 29 -6.64 -14.12 -17.50
CA TYR A 29 -7.16 -12.76 -17.58
C TYR A 29 -7.94 -12.36 -16.32
N GLN A 30 -8.73 -13.28 -15.75
CA GLN A 30 -9.46 -13.02 -14.51
C GLN A 30 -8.52 -12.87 -13.30
N GLU A 31 -7.46 -13.66 -13.22
CA GLU A 31 -6.43 -13.55 -12.19
C GLU A 31 -5.75 -12.17 -12.27
N GLN A 32 -5.27 -11.77 -13.45
CA GLN A 32 -4.64 -10.45 -13.64
C GLN A 32 -5.57 -9.29 -13.25
N GLN A 33 -6.85 -9.37 -13.64
CA GLN A 33 -7.81 -8.33 -13.29
C GLN A 33 -8.12 -8.27 -11.79
N ALA A 34 -8.09 -9.43 -11.11
CA ALA A 34 -8.27 -9.48 -9.66
C ALA A 34 -7.08 -8.87 -8.92
N ASP A 35 -5.86 -9.11 -9.40
CA ASP A 35 -4.63 -8.56 -8.84
C ASP A 35 -4.57 -7.03 -9.01
N GLU A 36 -4.90 -6.53 -10.21
CA GLU A 36 -5.01 -5.08 -10.46
C GLU A 36 -6.01 -4.41 -9.50
N GLN A 37 -7.17 -5.02 -9.30
CA GLN A 37 -8.18 -4.49 -8.37
C GLN A 37 -7.78 -4.62 -6.90
N ALA A 38 -7.03 -5.66 -6.51
CA ALA A 38 -6.49 -5.80 -5.17
C ALA A 38 -5.46 -4.70 -4.90
N TYR A 39 -4.58 -4.45 -5.85
CA TYR A 39 -3.55 -3.43 -5.77
C TYR A 39 -4.13 -2.00 -5.76
N GLN A 40 -5.13 -1.69 -6.60
CA GLN A 40 -5.82 -0.39 -6.53
C GLN A 40 -6.49 -0.15 -5.17
N ARG A 41 -7.10 -1.19 -4.59
CA ARG A 41 -7.69 -1.10 -3.23
C ARG A 41 -6.62 -0.87 -2.16
N LEU A 42 -5.46 -1.49 -2.31
CA LEU A 42 -4.31 -1.25 -1.44
C LEU A 42 -3.87 0.21 -1.51
N LEU A 43 -3.63 0.75 -2.71
CA LEU A 43 -3.19 2.13 -2.92
C LEU A 43 -4.13 3.13 -2.25
N ASN A 44 -5.43 2.96 -2.47
CA ASN A 44 -6.45 3.82 -1.88
C ASN A 44 -6.47 3.74 -0.35
N HIS A 45 -6.46 2.52 0.20
CA HIS A 45 -6.47 2.34 1.65
C HIS A 45 -5.20 2.90 2.31
N PHE A 46 -4.04 2.67 1.69
CA PHE A 46 -2.79 3.21 2.18
C PHE A 46 -2.80 4.75 2.15
N TYR A 47 -3.23 5.35 1.04
CA TYR A 47 -3.39 6.80 0.90
C TYR A 47 -4.33 7.39 1.97
N MET A 48 -5.44 6.71 2.25
CA MET A 48 -6.39 7.09 3.31
C MET A 48 -5.77 7.05 4.72
N GLU A 49 -4.97 6.03 5.04
CA GLU A 49 -4.28 5.96 6.34
C GLU A 49 -3.19 7.04 6.47
N VAL A 50 -2.49 7.37 5.38
CA VAL A 50 -1.56 8.52 5.33
C VAL A 50 -2.30 9.83 5.60
N GLU A 51 -3.44 10.06 4.94
CA GLU A 51 -4.25 11.27 5.15
C GLU A 51 -4.79 11.38 6.58
N LYS A 52 -5.24 10.25 7.15
CA LYS A 52 -5.66 10.17 8.55
C LYS A 52 -4.53 10.48 9.50
N SER A 53 -3.33 9.94 9.27
CA SER A 53 -2.15 10.23 10.09
C SER A 53 -1.76 11.70 10.02
N LEU A 54 -1.77 12.30 8.83
CA LEU A 54 -1.54 13.74 8.64
C LEU A 54 -2.57 14.60 9.39
N HIS A 55 -3.83 14.19 9.38
CA HIS A 55 -4.86 14.89 10.13
C HIS A 55 -4.59 14.81 11.64
N ILE A 56 -4.20 13.65 12.16
CA ILE A 56 -3.86 13.46 13.57
C ILE A 56 -2.64 14.29 13.95
N THR A 57 -1.57 14.32 13.14
CA THR A 57 -0.40 15.17 13.40
C THR A 57 -0.77 16.65 13.41
N SER A 58 -1.66 17.10 12.51
CA SER A 58 -2.19 18.49 12.53
C SER A 58 -2.93 18.78 13.84
N LEU A 59 -3.77 17.86 14.31
CA LEU A 59 -4.48 18.02 15.58
C LEU A 59 -3.53 18.11 16.78
N ILE A 60 -2.46 17.30 16.78
CA ILE A 60 -1.43 17.34 17.83
C ILE A 60 -0.72 18.71 17.83
N SER A 61 -0.33 19.20 16.65
CA SER A 61 0.33 20.51 16.50
C SER A 61 -0.58 21.69 16.86
N GLU A 62 -1.86 21.63 16.51
CA GLU A 62 -2.84 22.70 16.78
C GLU A 62 -3.33 22.75 18.22
N ASN A 63 -3.20 21.64 18.97
CA ASN A 63 -3.72 21.50 20.32
C ASN A 63 -2.61 21.20 21.34
N ASP A 64 -1.40 21.71 21.12
CA ASP A 64 -0.23 21.55 21.99
C ASP A 64 -0.44 21.97 23.46
N THR A 65 -1.45 22.81 23.72
CA THR A 65 -1.85 23.29 25.06
C THR A 65 -3.07 22.57 25.65
N ALA A 66 -3.58 21.52 24.99
CA ALA A 66 -4.69 20.72 25.50
C ALA A 66 -4.29 19.87 26.72
N ASP A 67 -5.29 19.24 27.36
CA ASP A 67 -5.03 18.36 28.49
C ASP A 67 -4.25 17.09 28.08
N ASP A 68 -3.46 16.57 29.01
CA ASP A 68 -2.58 15.41 28.76
C ASP A 68 -3.36 14.19 28.26
N ALA A 69 -4.59 13.95 28.76
CA ALA A 69 -5.37 12.78 28.36
C ALA A 69 -5.91 12.88 26.93
N TYR A 70 -6.20 14.10 26.46
CA TYR A 70 -6.52 14.36 25.06
C TYR A 70 -5.29 14.13 24.17
N MET A 71 -4.14 14.65 24.56
CA MET A 71 -2.89 14.49 23.80
C MET A 71 -2.47 13.03 23.71
N ASP A 72 -2.52 12.28 24.80
CA ASP A 72 -2.24 10.84 24.82
C ASP A 72 -3.16 10.08 23.85
N ARG A 73 -4.45 10.45 23.78
CA ARG A 73 -5.37 9.83 22.82
C ARG A 73 -4.97 10.12 21.37
N LEU A 74 -4.52 11.33 21.06
CA LEU A 74 -4.07 11.67 19.71
C LEU A 74 -2.82 10.86 19.32
N PHE A 75 -1.84 10.74 20.22
CA PHE A 75 -0.65 9.92 19.97
C PHE A 75 -0.98 8.43 19.83
N ILE A 76 -1.88 7.89 20.65
CA ILE A 76 -2.35 6.50 20.49
C ILE A 76 -3.03 6.31 19.13
N ASN A 77 -3.87 7.26 18.70
CA ASN A 77 -4.53 7.17 17.39
C ASN A 77 -3.53 7.23 16.23
N LEU A 78 -2.49 8.06 16.37
CA LEU A 78 -1.40 8.16 15.40
C LEU A 78 -0.64 6.84 15.30
N GLU A 79 -0.25 6.26 16.45
CA GLU A 79 0.42 4.97 16.52
C GLU A 79 -0.41 3.87 15.86
N VAL A 80 -1.72 3.82 16.13
CA VAL A 80 -2.63 2.87 15.48
C VAL A 80 -2.66 3.07 13.95
N SER A 81 -2.66 4.30 13.46
CA SER A 81 -2.69 4.58 12.01
C SER A 81 -1.39 4.19 11.32
N LEU A 82 -0.23 4.44 11.95
CA LEU A 82 1.09 4.01 11.47
C LEU A 82 1.23 2.47 11.47
N ASN A 83 0.72 1.81 12.50
CA ASN A 83 0.66 0.35 12.55
C ASN A 83 -0.27 -0.24 11.47
N ASN A 84 -1.39 0.43 11.17
CA ASN A 84 -2.27 0.01 10.09
C ASN A 84 -1.56 0.10 8.72
N MET A 85 -0.78 1.16 8.48
CA MET A 85 0.02 1.26 7.25
C MET A 85 1.00 0.10 7.13
N THR A 86 1.72 -0.24 8.20
CA THR A 86 2.63 -1.41 8.22
C THR A 86 1.88 -2.70 7.93
N THR A 87 0.75 -2.92 8.59
CA THR A 87 -0.09 -4.12 8.39
C THR A 87 -0.63 -4.21 6.95
N LEU A 88 -0.96 -3.08 6.32
CA LEU A 88 -1.40 -3.05 4.93
C LEU A 88 -0.29 -3.47 3.98
N LEU A 89 0.96 -3.06 4.24
CA LEU A 89 2.12 -3.45 3.44
C LEU A 89 2.42 -4.94 3.61
N ASP A 90 2.36 -5.46 4.84
CA ASP A 90 2.52 -6.90 5.12
C ASP A 90 1.43 -7.73 4.40
N PHE A 91 0.18 -7.25 4.42
CA PHE A 91 -0.91 -7.92 3.71
C PHE A 91 -0.72 -7.87 2.19
N ALA A 92 -0.22 -6.76 1.68
CA ALA A 92 0.02 -6.59 0.25
C ALA A 92 1.10 -7.55 -0.28
N GLU A 93 2.14 -7.83 0.50
CA GLU A 93 3.15 -8.84 0.17
C GLU A 93 2.53 -10.23 -0.03
N ILE A 94 1.47 -10.55 0.72
CA ILE A 94 0.77 -11.84 0.65
C ILE A 94 -0.30 -11.85 -0.46
N ALA A 95 -0.98 -10.73 -0.67
CA ALA A 95 -2.21 -10.67 -1.45
C ALA A 95 -2.03 -10.20 -2.89
N VAL A 96 -0.89 -9.59 -3.23
CA VAL A 96 -0.59 -9.09 -4.57
C VAL A 96 0.74 -9.69 -5.01
N ASP A 97 0.71 -10.47 -6.09
CA ASP A 97 1.90 -11.15 -6.62
C ASP A 97 2.96 -10.14 -7.10
N ASP A 98 4.24 -10.51 -6.99
CA ASP A 98 5.40 -9.72 -7.46
C ASP A 98 5.62 -8.35 -6.77
N THR A 99 5.09 -8.16 -5.56
CA THR A 99 5.15 -6.87 -4.89
C THR A 99 6.40 -6.59 -4.06
N ASN A 100 7.19 -7.61 -3.71
CA ASN A 100 8.49 -7.52 -3.01
C ASN A 100 8.70 -6.22 -2.21
N PHE A 101 7.78 -5.94 -1.27
CA PHE A 101 7.74 -4.67 -0.56
C PHE A 101 9.00 -4.55 0.31
N PRO A 102 9.80 -3.49 0.16
CA PRO A 102 10.95 -3.28 1.02
C PRO A 102 10.43 -3.00 2.43
N ASN A 103 10.68 -3.91 3.40
CA ASN A 103 10.37 -3.85 4.84
C ASN A 103 9.80 -2.49 5.29
N GLY A 104 8.51 -2.27 4.99
CA GLY A 104 7.87 -0.97 5.11
C GLY A 104 7.39 -0.76 6.54
N ASP A 105 8.32 -0.57 7.46
CA ASP A 105 8.02 -0.55 8.88
C ASP A 105 7.70 0.88 9.36
N PHE A 106 6.45 1.30 9.18
CA PHE A 106 5.93 2.52 9.78
C PHE A 106 5.68 2.35 11.30
N ALA A 107 5.67 1.12 11.82
CA ALA A 107 5.52 0.84 13.25
C ALA A 107 6.78 1.24 14.04
N VAL A 108 7.97 1.16 13.43
CA VAL A 108 9.21 1.74 14.00
C VAL A 108 9.06 3.24 14.27
N ILE A 109 8.28 3.94 13.45
CA ILE A 109 7.97 5.37 13.61
C ILE A 109 6.94 5.60 14.73
N ALA A 110 6.12 4.59 15.00
CA ALA A 110 4.98 4.64 15.90
C ALA A 110 5.34 4.45 17.38
N ALA A 111 6.59 4.05 17.68
CA ALA A 111 7.06 3.84 19.05
C ALA A 111 7.13 5.16 19.83
N TYR A 112 6.01 5.53 20.46
CA TYR A 112 5.83 6.69 21.34
C TYR A 112 6.84 6.75 22.50
N THR A 113 7.59 5.67 22.75
CA THR A 113 8.51 5.51 23.88
C THR A 113 9.81 6.32 23.80
N ASP A 114 10.20 6.86 22.64
CA ASP A 114 11.43 7.70 22.49
C ASP A 114 11.13 9.21 22.36
N VAL A 115 9.86 9.62 22.47
CA VAL A 115 9.47 11.04 22.33
C VAL A 115 10.02 11.92 23.47
N ASP A 116 10.38 11.31 24.61
CA ASP A 116 11.06 11.98 25.72
C ASP A 116 12.50 12.43 25.37
N ASP A 117 13.15 11.82 24.38
CA ASP A 117 14.53 12.14 23.98
C ASP A 117 14.61 13.18 22.83
N TYR A 118 13.60 13.26 21.96
CA TYR A 118 13.60 14.15 20.77
C TYR A 118 12.71 15.40 20.90
N GLY A 119 11.75 15.39 21.82
CA GLY A 119 10.75 16.45 21.97
C GLY A 119 9.54 16.24 21.05
N LYS A 120 8.34 16.27 21.66
CA LYS A 120 7.03 16.03 21.01
C LYS A 120 6.83 16.84 19.72
N GLU A 121 7.24 18.10 19.70
CA GLU A 121 7.08 19.00 18.55
C GLU A 121 7.95 18.56 17.36
N ALA A 122 9.23 18.25 17.59
CA ALA A 122 10.15 17.83 16.54
C ALA A 122 9.73 16.48 15.92
N TYR A 123 9.24 15.55 16.75
CA TYR A 123 8.68 14.29 16.29
C TYR A 123 7.50 14.51 15.34
N VAL A 124 6.51 15.32 15.75
CA VAL A 124 5.28 15.55 14.96
C VAL A 124 5.59 16.27 13.65
N VAL A 125 6.47 17.28 13.68
CA VAL A 125 6.88 18.02 12.47
C VAL A 125 7.55 17.09 11.47
N HIS A 126 8.52 16.28 11.91
CA HIS A 126 9.25 15.43 10.99
C HIS A 126 8.39 14.29 10.43
N LEU A 127 7.52 13.72 11.28
CA LEU A 127 6.55 12.74 10.81
C LEU A 127 5.59 13.33 9.78
N GLN A 128 5.13 14.56 10.00
CA GLN A 128 4.28 15.26 9.04
C GLN A 128 5.00 15.50 7.71
N GLU A 129 6.30 15.86 7.72
CA GLU A 129 7.11 15.99 6.50
C GLU A 129 7.18 14.67 5.72
N ILE A 130 7.46 13.56 6.39
CA ILE A 130 7.54 12.23 5.77
C ILE A 130 6.19 11.84 5.17
N LEU A 131 5.10 11.95 5.95
CA LEU A 131 3.75 11.60 5.49
C LEU A 131 3.26 12.51 4.36
N MET A 132 3.63 13.80 4.37
CA MET A 132 3.36 14.70 3.25
C MET A 132 4.11 14.29 2.00
N GLY A 133 5.38 13.89 2.13
CA GLY A 133 6.18 13.35 1.03
C GLY A 133 5.51 12.13 0.39
N VAL A 134 5.06 11.18 1.21
CA VAL A 134 4.31 9.99 0.76
C VAL A 134 3.01 10.40 0.06
N LYS A 135 2.20 11.25 0.69
CA LYS A 135 0.92 11.71 0.12
C LYS A 135 1.13 12.36 -1.24
N SER A 136 2.08 13.28 -1.35
CA SER A 136 2.37 14.00 -2.59
C SER A 136 2.88 13.08 -3.68
N ALA A 137 3.71 12.09 -3.35
CA ALA A 137 4.23 11.14 -4.33
C ALA A 137 3.17 10.17 -4.86
N MET A 138 2.13 9.89 -4.07
CA MET A 138 1.00 9.05 -4.46
C MET A 138 -0.14 9.82 -5.14
N TYR A 139 -0.15 11.16 -5.10
CA TYR A 139 -1.29 11.97 -5.52
C TYR A 139 -1.37 12.16 -7.04
N SER A 140 -2.58 12.08 -7.59
CA SER A 140 -2.93 12.43 -8.96
C SER A 140 -3.84 13.66 -9.00
N GLU A 141 -3.38 14.72 -9.68
CA GLU A 141 -4.20 15.91 -9.95
C GLU A 141 -5.45 15.59 -10.78
N GLU A 142 -5.37 14.60 -11.68
CA GLU A 142 -6.48 14.21 -12.56
C GLU A 142 -7.66 13.63 -11.76
N HIS A 143 -7.36 12.83 -10.74
CA HIS A 143 -8.38 12.18 -9.90
C HIS A 143 -8.64 12.91 -8.59
N ASN A 144 -7.82 13.92 -8.27
CA ASN A 144 -7.82 14.62 -6.99
C ASN A 144 -7.73 13.67 -5.78
N GLN A 145 -7.07 12.53 -5.98
CA GLN A 145 -6.92 11.40 -5.04
C GLN A 145 -5.61 10.65 -5.35
N GLU A 146 -5.44 9.42 -4.88
CA GLU A 146 -4.30 8.58 -5.25
C GLU A 146 -4.24 8.36 -6.77
N ASP A 147 -3.03 8.21 -7.33
CA ASP A 147 -2.84 7.81 -8.72
C ASP A 147 -3.20 6.32 -8.89
N PRO A 148 -4.33 5.98 -9.56
CA PRO A 148 -4.75 4.59 -9.74
C PRO A 148 -3.83 3.82 -10.70
N ASN A 149 -2.94 4.53 -11.41
CA ASN A 149 -1.95 3.95 -12.32
C ASN A 149 -0.56 3.87 -11.69
N LEU A 150 -0.41 4.22 -10.41
CA LEU A 150 0.87 4.14 -9.71
C LEU A 150 1.36 2.69 -9.70
N THR A 151 2.42 2.39 -10.45
CA THR A 151 2.95 1.02 -10.52
C THR A 151 3.46 0.53 -9.16
N THR A 152 3.44 -0.78 -8.93
CA THR A 152 3.99 -1.41 -7.73
C THR A 152 5.42 -0.96 -7.43
N GLU A 153 6.29 -0.91 -8.43
CA GLU A 153 7.68 -0.46 -8.27
C GLU A 153 7.78 1.00 -7.77
N ALA A 154 6.95 1.89 -8.34
CA ALA A 154 6.89 3.28 -7.91
C ALA A 154 6.37 3.39 -6.47
N PHE A 155 5.31 2.67 -6.13
CA PHE A 155 4.78 2.64 -4.76
C PHE A 155 5.80 2.09 -3.75
N ASN A 156 6.52 1.01 -4.09
CA ASN A 156 7.59 0.46 -3.26
C ASN A 156 8.72 1.46 -3.04
N THR A 157 9.07 2.23 -4.06
CA THR A 157 10.11 3.26 -3.96
C THR A 157 9.68 4.35 -2.99
N ILE A 158 8.43 4.82 -3.08
CA ILE A 158 7.86 5.82 -2.17
C ILE A 158 7.89 5.33 -0.72
N VAL A 159 7.40 4.11 -0.48
CA VAL A 159 7.38 3.49 0.85
C VAL A 159 8.80 3.38 1.40
N LYS A 160 9.73 2.86 0.61
CA LYS A 160 11.12 2.69 1.01
C LYS A 160 11.80 3.99 1.38
N GLU A 161 11.66 5.02 0.54
CA GLU A 161 12.26 6.32 0.79
C GLU A 161 11.72 6.94 2.08
N ALA A 162 10.42 6.79 2.34
CA ALA A 162 9.80 7.26 3.57
C ALA A 162 10.32 6.52 4.81
N THR A 163 10.43 5.19 4.76
CA THR A 163 10.95 4.39 5.88
C THR A 163 12.44 4.57 6.11
N ASP A 164 13.22 4.77 5.05
CA ASP A 164 14.66 5.07 5.13
C ASP A 164 14.87 6.45 5.78
N GLN A 165 14.08 7.46 5.38
CA GLN A 165 14.09 8.79 6.01
C GLN A 165 13.71 8.70 7.49
N ALA A 166 12.64 7.97 7.82
CA ALA A 166 12.19 7.80 9.18
C ALA A 166 13.24 7.08 10.04
N SER A 167 13.84 6.00 9.52
CA SER A 167 14.89 5.26 10.21
C SER A 167 16.13 6.11 10.47
N ALA A 168 16.48 7.03 9.56
CA ALA A 168 17.62 7.92 9.74
C ALA A 168 17.39 8.99 10.81
N PHE A 169 16.13 9.26 11.19
CA PHE A 169 15.78 10.31 12.14
C PHE A 169 15.34 9.77 13.51
N PHE A 170 14.64 8.63 13.53
CA PHE A 170 14.07 8.06 14.75
C PHE A 170 14.89 6.90 15.35
N ASN A 171 15.93 6.39 14.68
CA ASN A 171 16.88 5.39 15.20
C ASN A 171 18.32 5.92 15.23
#